data_AF-A0A957X4E5-F1
#
_entry.id   AF-A0A957X4E5-F1
#
_cell.length_a   1.000
_cell.length_b   1.000
_cell.length_c   1.000
_cell.angle_alpha   90.00
_cell.angle_beta   90.00
_cell.angle_gamma   90.00
#
_symmetry.space_group_name_H-M   'P 1'
#
loop_
_entity.id
_entity.type
_entity.pdbx_description
1 polymer ?
#
loop_
_entity_poly.entity_id
_entity_poly.type
_entity_poly.pdbx_seq_one_letter_code
_entity_poly.pdbx_strand_id
1 'polypeptide(L)'
;MRKELSYPAYTKRKRVKGIARGTILALLLAGILLGVAPAGRAQNDRVLSLASSATHYPVDLYLDYFEDTAGTLTIEDVASPDFPGRFVPNADTVPNFGTTSSTIWVRLQVANMDAGSDDWRLAFSDALLSHIDFYAPAIDGDGFVHQRGGYMVPSVERPYSHPQYIFVLPLATGDTTTAYLRMQNDFALQFSLTLWPAAFFEQHNVTYFLLLGLAYGMLLFILIYHLFVAASVRTTEHFYFLVFLACAILSLTTMDGVAYLYLFPGWPNYYTRILAGSGVAIFGLLFVRSFLQLRLRVPWLDLIARLLLIGAIVLMFVLLALRTGFVFVYFATA
;
A
#
# COMPACT_ATOMS: atom_id res chain seq x y z
N MET A 1 37.69 -65.52 -4.82
CA MET A 1 36.76 -64.50 -4.28
C MET A 1 36.01 -63.86 -5.46
N ARG A 2 34.92 -64.50 -5.93
CA ARG A 2 33.98 -63.94 -6.91
C ARG A 2 32.70 -63.61 -6.14
N LYS A 3 32.24 -62.36 -6.21
CA LYS A 3 30.88 -61.98 -5.81
C LYS A 3 30.11 -61.69 -7.09
N GLU A 4 29.27 -62.64 -7.50
CA GLU A 4 28.22 -62.39 -8.49
C GLU A 4 27.06 -61.68 -7.79
N LEU A 5 26.75 -60.47 -8.23
CA LEU A 5 25.53 -59.76 -7.83
C LEU A 5 24.35 -60.32 -8.62
N SER A 6 23.46 -61.01 -7.91
CA SER A 6 22.16 -61.45 -8.40
C SER A 6 21.21 -60.26 -8.52
N TYR A 7 20.67 -60.02 -9.72
CA TYR A 7 19.59 -59.06 -9.97
C TYR A 7 18.23 -59.73 -9.77
N PRO A 8 17.30 -59.19 -8.96
CA PRO A 8 15.93 -59.63 -8.96
C PRO A 8 15.09 -58.93 -10.03
N ALA A 9 14.13 -59.70 -10.54
CA ALA A 9 13.30 -59.45 -11.70
C ALA A 9 12.31 -58.28 -11.59
N TYR A 10 12.03 -57.70 -12.75
CA TYR A 10 11.04 -56.66 -13.04
C TYR A 10 9.60 -57.17 -12.81
N THR A 11 8.91 -56.69 -11.77
CA THR A 11 7.49 -56.99 -11.53
C THR A 11 6.56 -55.82 -11.87
N LYS A 12 5.58 -56.12 -12.73
CA LYS A 12 4.48 -55.30 -13.28
C LYS A 12 3.81 -54.33 -12.26
N ARG A 13 3.65 -53.08 -12.70
CA ARG A 13 2.69 -52.09 -12.13
C ARG A 13 1.26 -52.64 -12.13
N LYS A 14 0.63 -52.75 -10.96
CA LYS A 14 -0.83 -52.83 -10.81
C LYS A 14 -1.41 -51.40 -10.80
N ARG A 15 -2.22 -51.06 -11.80
CA ARG A 15 -3.14 -49.90 -11.76
C ARG A 15 -4.23 -50.21 -10.72
N VAL A 16 -4.22 -49.48 -9.59
CA VAL A 16 -5.36 -49.47 -8.67
C VAL A 16 -6.35 -48.40 -9.17
N LYS A 17 -7.57 -48.86 -9.43
CA LYS A 17 -8.69 -48.09 -9.98
C LYS A 17 -9.10 -46.97 -9.01
N GLY A 18 -9.26 -45.76 -9.55
CA GLY A 18 -9.77 -44.59 -8.84
C GLY A 18 -11.27 -44.69 -8.61
N ILE A 19 -11.67 -44.82 -7.35
CA ILE A 19 -13.07 -44.62 -6.92
C ILE A 19 -13.13 -43.74 -5.65
N ALA A 20 -12.04 -43.59 -4.89
CA ALA A 20 -12.04 -42.82 -3.63
C ALA A 20 -11.87 -41.28 -3.78
N ARG A 21 -11.52 -40.76 -4.97
CA ARG A 21 -11.28 -39.32 -5.16
C ARG A 21 -12.55 -38.50 -5.42
N GLY A 22 -13.61 -39.11 -5.95
CA GLY A 22 -14.86 -38.41 -6.28
C GLY A 22 -15.73 -38.10 -5.05
N THR A 23 -15.78 -39.01 -4.08
CA THR A 23 -16.60 -38.86 -2.87
C THR A 23 -16.01 -37.87 -1.87
N ILE A 24 -14.68 -37.79 -1.77
CA ILE A 24 -14.02 -36.78 -0.91
C ILE A 24 -14.18 -35.38 -1.51
N LEU A 25 -14.11 -35.24 -2.84
CA LEU A 25 -14.32 -33.96 -3.52
C LEU A 25 -15.79 -33.50 -3.44
N ALA A 26 -16.75 -34.43 -3.53
CA ALA A 26 -18.18 -34.13 -3.37
C ALA A 26 -18.55 -33.73 -1.93
N LEU A 27 -17.92 -34.35 -0.91
CA LEU A 27 -18.12 -33.96 0.49
C LEU A 27 -17.44 -32.62 0.84
N LEU A 28 -16.29 -32.31 0.21
CA LEU A 28 -15.65 -31.00 0.32
C LEU A 28 -16.46 -29.90 -0.39
N LEU A 29 -17.07 -30.20 -1.54
CA LEU A 29 -17.96 -29.27 -2.26
C LEU A 29 -19.30 -29.06 -1.55
N ALA A 30 -19.87 -30.10 -0.92
CA ALA A 30 -21.08 -29.96 -0.12
C ALA A 30 -20.86 -29.18 1.19
N GLY A 31 -19.66 -29.27 1.78
CA GLY A 31 -19.26 -28.45 2.93
C GLY A 31 -19.07 -26.97 2.60
N ILE A 32 -18.76 -26.64 1.34
CA ILE A 32 -18.62 -25.26 0.86
C ILE A 32 -19.99 -24.63 0.54
N LEU A 33 -21.05 -25.43 0.32
CA LEU A 33 -22.37 -24.95 -0.10
C LEU A 33 -23.42 -24.81 1.01
N LEU A 34 -23.12 -25.20 2.26
CA LEU A 34 -24.07 -25.20 3.38
C LEU A 34 -23.78 -24.17 4.48
N GLY A 35 -22.95 -23.17 4.21
CA GLY A 35 -22.44 -22.24 5.23
C GLY A 35 -22.82 -20.76 5.11
N VAL A 36 -23.70 -20.36 4.18
CA VAL A 36 -24.11 -18.95 4.08
C VAL A 36 -25.63 -18.85 4.12
N ALA A 37 -26.17 -19.00 5.33
CA ALA A 37 -27.42 -18.32 5.63
C ALA A 37 -27.11 -16.81 5.68
N PRO A 38 -27.88 -15.94 5.02
CA PRO A 38 -27.82 -14.51 5.31
C PRO A 38 -28.39 -14.36 6.71
N ALA A 39 -27.53 -14.40 7.74
CA ALA A 39 -27.89 -13.83 9.01
C ALA A 39 -28.23 -12.38 8.71
N GLY A 40 -29.50 -12.01 8.89
CA GLY A 40 -29.89 -10.60 8.93
C GLY A 40 -28.97 -9.93 9.95
N ARG A 41 -27.94 -9.22 9.45
CA ARG A 41 -27.01 -8.52 10.30
C ARG A 41 -27.77 -7.34 10.85
N ALA A 42 -28.15 -7.44 12.11
CA ALA A 42 -28.52 -6.25 12.88
C ALA A 42 -27.35 -5.27 12.73
N GLN A 43 -27.67 -4.12 12.15
CA GLN A 43 -26.79 -2.97 12.01
C GLN A 43 -26.52 -2.45 13.43
N ASN A 44 -25.56 -3.05 14.12
CA ASN A 44 -25.00 -2.44 15.31
C ASN A 44 -24.02 -1.39 14.80
N ASP A 45 -24.41 -0.12 14.78
CA ASP A 45 -23.49 1.00 14.63
C ASP A 45 -22.39 0.83 15.70
N ARG A 46 -21.20 0.36 15.29
CA ARG A 46 -20.08 0.10 16.20
C ARG A 46 -19.36 1.42 16.47
N VAL A 47 -19.89 2.20 17.40
CA VAL A 47 -19.24 3.45 17.83
C VAL A 47 -18.00 3.11 18.65
N LEU A 48 -16.85 3.64 18.26
CA LEU A 48 -15.63 3.58 19.04
C LEU A 48 -15.69 4.61 20.17
N SER A 49 -15.66 4.15 21.42
CA SER A 49 -15.59 5.05 22.59
C SER A 49 -14.14 5.27 23.02
N LEU A 50 -13.70 6.52 23.03
CA LEU A 50 -12.36 6.93 23.48
C LEU A 50 -12.38 7.13 24.99
N ALA A 51 -11.39 6.58 25.69
CA ALA A 51 -11.24 6.64 27.15
C ALA A 51 -9.86 7.18 27.54
N SER A 52 -9.77 7.87 28.68
CA SER A 52 -8.58 8.64 29.10
C SER A 52 -7.27 7.86 29.36
N SER A 53 -7.28 6.52 29.31
CA SER A 53 -6.12 5.70 29.65
C SER A 53 -5.39 5.09 28.45
N ALA A 54 -5.96 5.13 27.24
CA ALA A 54 -5.32 4.51 26.08
C ALA A 54 -4.40 5.48 25.32
N THR A 55 -3.26 4.98 24.86
CA THR A 55 -2.28 5.77 24.10
C THR A 55 -2.58 5.85 22.61
N HIS A 56 -3.35 4.89 22.09
CA HIS A 56 -3.81 4.80 20.70
C HIS A 56 -4.97 3.81 20.57
N TYR A 57 -5.69 3.91 19.46
CA TYR A 57 -6.85 3.09 19.15
C TYR A 57 -6.75 2.53 17.73
N PRO A 58 -6.49 1.23 17.56
CA PRO A 58 -6.71 0.57 16.28
C PRO A 58 -8.21 0.63 15.96
N VAL A 59 -8.58 1.26 14.85
CA VAL A 59 -9.99 1.52 14.54
C VAL A 59 -10.57 0.57 13.49
N ASP A 60 -9.74 -0.32 12.93
CA ASP A 60 -10.08 -1.18 11.79
C ASP A 60 -11.37 -1.99 11.98
N LEU A 61 -11.60 -2.55 13.18
CA LEU A 61 -12.80 -3.34 13.50
C LEU A 61 -14.08 -2.51 13.76
N TYR A 62 -13.94 -1.18 13.79
CA TYR A 62 -15.02 -0.21 13.95
C TYR A 62 -15.35 0.51 12.62
N LEU A 63 -14.68 0.11 11.54
CA LEU A 63 -14.94 0.65 10.21
C LEU A 63 -16.15 -0.03 9.59
N ASP A 64 -16.97 0.75 8.93
CA ASP A 64 -17.88 0.25 7.90
C ASP A 64 -17.39 0.71 6.53
N TYR A 65 -17.65 -0.06 5.48
CA TYR A 65 -17.23 0.30 4.12
C TYR A 65 -18.35 0.16 3.10
N PHE A 66 -18.22 0.90 2.01
CA PHE A 66 -19.08 0.84 0.84
C PHE A 66 -18.23 0.96 -0.43
N GLU A 67 -18.40 0.01 -1.36
CA GLU A 67 -17.72 0.06 -2.67
C GLU A 67 -18.60 0.80 -3.68
N ASP A 68 -18.17 1.99 -4.09
CA ASP A 68 -18.74 2.75 -5.18
C ASP A 68 -18.07 2.36 -6.50
N THR A 69 -18.68 1.42 -7.22
CA THR A 69 -18.20 0.94 -8.52
C THR A 69 -18.30 1.99 -9.63
N ALA A 70 -19.17 3.00 -9.48
CA ALA A 70 -19.29 4.10 -10.44
C ALA A 70 -18.26 5.21 -10.16
N GLY A 71 -17.86 5.38 -8.90
CA GLY A 71 -16.89 6.37 -8.45
C GLY A 71 -17.42 7.81 -8.48
N THR A 72 -18.73 7.99 -8.52
CA THR A 72 -19.40 9.29 -8.73
C THR A 72 -20.01 9.88 -7.46
N LEU A 73 -20.11 9.11 -6.37
CA LEU A 73 -20.74 9.60 -5.15
C LEU A 73 -19.87 10.68 -4.46
N THR A 74 -20.54 11.69 -3.91
CA THR A 74 -19.90 12.75 -3.10
C THR A 74 -20.05 12.48 -1.60
N ILE A 75 -19.41 13.31 -0.77
CA ILE A 75 -19.56 13.23 0.69
C ILE A 75 -21.02 13.49 1.11
N GLU A 76 -21.71 14.41 0.43
CA GLU A 76 -23.11 14.74 0.68
C GLU A 76 -24.03 13.53 0.41
N ASP A 77 -23.74 12.76 -0.64
CA ASP A 77 -24.52 11.57 -0.99
C ASP A 77 -24.36 10.48 0.09
N VAL A 78 -23.12 10.17 0.47
CA VAL A 78 -22.83 9.05 1.38
C VAL A 78 -23.13 9.37 2.85
N ALA A 79 -23.15 10.64 3.22
CA ALA A 79 -23.53 11.10 4.56
C ALA A 79 -25.03 11.42 4.68
N SER A 80 -25.81 11.31 3.59
CA SER A 80 -27.26 11.55 3.61
C SER A 80 -27.98 10.57 4.56
N PRO A 81 -29.11 10.97 5.19
CA PRO A 81 -29.79 10.15 6.20
C PRO A 81 -30.17 8.73 5.75
N ASP A 82 -30.39 8.52 4.46
CA ASP A 82 -30.86 7.25 3.89
C ASP A 82 -29.71 6.33 3.44
N PHE A 83 -28.47 6.83 3.41
CA PHE A 83 -27.31 6.08 2.89
C PHE A 83 -26.64 5.11 3.89
N PRO A 84 -26.55 5.40 5.21
CA PRO A 84 -25.82 4.55 6.17
C PRO A 84 -26.16 3.07 6.13
N GLY A 85 -27.40 2.69 5.80
CA GLY A 85 -27.83 1.29 5.65
C GLY A 85 -27.14 0.50 4.52
N ARG A 86 -26.38 1.17 3.65
CA ARG A 86 -25.62 0.56 2.55
C ARG A 86 -24.20 0.19 2.94
N PHE A 87 -23.68 0.71 4.05
CA PHE A 87 -22.36 0.38 4.53
C PHE A 87 -22.35 -1.03 5.15
N VAL A 88 -21.28 -1.77 4.87
CA VAL A 88 -21.06 -3.11 5.41
C VAL A 88 -19.99 -3.03 6.50
N PRO A 89 -20.24 -3.61 7.69
CA PRO A 89 -19.25 -3.60 8.76
C PRO A 89 -18.02 -4.41 8.36
N ASN A 90 -16.84 -3.83 8.62
CA ASN A 90 -15.59 -4.53 8.49
C ASN A 90 -15.42 -5.55 9.62
N ALA A 91 -14.94 -6.73 9.27
CA ALA A 91 -14.66 -7.81 10.21
C ALA A 91 -13.16 -8.12 10.34
N ASP A 92 -12.33 -7.56 9.46
CA ASP A 92 -10.91 -7.87 9.38
C ASP A 92 -10.08 -6.87 10.19
N THR A 93 -9.05 -7.35 10.88
CA THR A 93 -8.12 -6.47 11.62
C THR A 93 -7.23 -5.64 10.69
N VAL A 94 -7.16 -6.02 9.41
CA VAL A 94 -6.47 -5.27 8.36
C VAL A 94 -7.36 -5.34 7.10
N PRO A 95 -8.19 -4.31 6.85
CA PRO A 95 -9.02 -4.25 5.66
C PRO A 95 -8.21 -4.51 4.38
N ASN A 96 -8.73 -5.38 3.52
CA ASN A 96 -8.11 -5.72 2.25
C ASN A 96 -9.17 -5.84 1.16
N PHE A 97 -9.15 -4.89 0.24
CA PHE A 97 -10.08 -4.81 -0.89
C PHE A 97 -9.48 -5.39 -2.18
N GLY A 98 -8.25 -5.92 -2.11
CA GLY A 98 -7.52 -6.37 -3.29
C GLY A 98 -7.35 -5.25 -4.30
N THR A 99 -7.17 -5.62 -5.57
CA THR A 99 -7.08 -4.66 -6.68
C THR A 99 -8.47 -4.38 -7.22
N THR A 100 -8.94 -3.15 -7.06
CA THR A 100 -10.21 -2.67 -7.61
C THR A 100 -10.01 -1.28 -8.23
N SER A 101 -10.76 -0.97 -9.28
CA SER A 101 -10.84 0.39 -9.84
C SER A 101 -11.93 1.24 -9.19
N SER A 102 -12.75 0.63 -8.33
CA SER A 102 -13.84 1.28 -7.60
C SER A 102 -13.33 2.29 -6.59
N THR A 103 -14.18 3.23 -6.21
CA THR A 103 -13.94 4.11 -5.06
C THR A 103 -14.42 3.41 -3.79
N ILE A 104 -13.57 3.31 -2.78
CA ILE A 104 -13.94 2.72 -1.49
C ILE A 104 -14.23 3.84 -0.51
N TRP A 105 -15.48 3.90 -0.05
CA TRP A 105 -15.89 4.75 1.05
C TRP A 105 -15.77 3.97 2.36
N VAL A 106 -15.15 4.57 3.35
CA VAL A 106 -15.05 4.04 4.71
C VAL A 106 -15.67 5.04 5.67
N ARG A 107 -16.47 4.54 6.60
CA ARG A 107 -17.14 5.30 7.66
C ARG A 107 -16.61 4.84 9.01
N LEU A 108 -16.32 5.79 9.88
CA LEU A 108 -15.91 5.56 11.26
C LEU A 108 -16.72 6.46 12.19
N GLN A 109 -17.38 5.86 13.18
CA GLN A 109 -18.10 6.60 14.23
C GLN A 109 -17.29 6.59 15.52
N VAL A 110 -17.02 7.77 16.06
CA VAL A 110 -16.17 7.93 17.24
C VAL A 110 -16.87 8.81 18.27
N ALA A 111 -16.94 8.33 19.50
CA ALA A 111 -17.44 9.07 20.65
C ALA A 111 -16.28 9.38 21.60
N ASN A 112 -16.01 10.66 21.84
CA ASN A 112 -14.93 11.06 22.73
C ASN A 112 -15.44 11.17 24.17
N MET A 113 -15.11 10.17 24.99
CA MET A 113 -15.37 10.18 26.44
C MET A 113 -14.10 10.52 27.23
N ASP A 114 -13.01 10.90 26.56
CA ASP A 114 -11.74 11.26 27.15
C ASP A 114 -11.67 12.76 27.42
N ALA A 115 -11.81 13.14 28.70
CA ALA A 115 -11.70 14.52 29.13
C ALA A 115 -10.27 15.11 29.05
N GLY A 116 -9.28 14.33 28.62
CA GLY A 116 -7.89 14.72 28.50
C GLY A 116 -7.43 15.08 27.09
N SER A 117 -8.26 14.90 26.05
CA SER A 117 -7.85 15.19 24.66
C SER A 117 -9.01 15.62 23.76
N ASP A 118 -8.85 16.79 23.15
CA ASP A 118 -9.73 17.31 22.08
C ASP A 118 -9.00 17.34 20.72
N ASP A 119 -7.78 16.81 20.65
CA ASP A 119 -6.91 16.88 19.46
C ASP A 119 -6.47 15.49 19.00
N TRP A 120 -7.10 15.01 17.93
CA TRP A 120 -6.99 13.64 17.46
C TRP A 120 -6.33 13.56 16.08
N ARG A 121 -5.46 12.57 15.90
CA ARG A 121 -4.76 12.25 14.65
C ARG A 121 -5.21 10.88 14.17
N LEU A 122 -5.87 10.81 13.03
CA LEU A 122 -6.16 9.56 12.33
C LEU A 122 -5.00 9.25 11.39
N ALA A 123 -4.20 8.26 11.75
CA ALA A 123 -3.06 7.80 10.97
C ALA A 123 -3.47 6.67 10.03
N PHE A 124 -3.20 6.85 8.73
CA PHE A 124 -3.40 5.86 7.68
C PHE A 124 -2.05 5.24 7.30
N SER A 125 -1.89 3.95 7.59
CA SER A 125 -0.60 3.26 7.55
C SER A 125 -0.25 2.65 6.18
N ASP A 126 -0.54 3.35 5.07
CA ASP A 126 -0.12 2.96 3.72
C ASP A 126 0.20 4.20 2.87
N ALA A 127 1.48 4.43 2.60
CA ALA A 127 2.00 5.53 1.79
C ALA A 127 1.92 5.26 0.28
N LEU A 128 1.45 4.08 -0.14
CA LEU A 128 1.27 3.69 -1.53
C LEU A 128 -0.11 4.03 -2.07
N LEU A 129 -1.02 4.58 -1.26
CA LEU A 129 -2.35 4.94 -1.70
C LEU A 129 -2.33 6.12 -2.68
N SER A 130 -3.01 5.97 -3.81
CA SER A 130 -3.01 7.00 -4.86
C SER A 130 -3.76 8.26 -4.46
N HIS A 131 -4.98 8.12 -3.97
CA HIS A 131 -5.86 9.21 -3.54
C HIS A 131 -6.59 8.82 -2.27
N ILE A 132 -6.60 9.72 -1.30
CA ILE A 132 -7.39 9.60 -0.08
C ILE A 132 -7.93 10.98 0.30
N ASP A 133 -9.25 11.08 0.41
CA ASP A 133 -9.92 12.25 0.95
C ASP A 133 -10.51 11.88 2.31
N PHE A 134 -10.29 12.74 3.29
CA PHE A 134 -10.86 12.64 4.62
C PHE A 134 -11.90 13.74 4.81
N TYR A 135 -13.05 13.34 5.34
CA TYR A 135 -14.17 14.22 5.66
C TYR A 135 -14.61 13.99 7.10
N ALA A 136 -14.78 15.09 7.85
CA ALA A 136 -15.39 15.06 9.18
C ALA A 136 -16.25 16.32 9.37
N PRO A 137 -17.36 16.24 10.12
CA PRO A 137 -18.15 17.42 10.49
C PRO A 137 -17.26 18.52 11.10
N ALA A 138 -17.49 19.77 10.71
CA ALA A 138 -16.83 20.90 11.35
C ALA A 138 -17.39 21.15 12.77
N ILE A 139 -16.54 21.59 13.71
CA ILE A 139 -16.97 21.88 15.09
C ILE A 139 -17.86 23.16 15.13
N ASP A 140 -17.52 24.17 14.32
CA ASP A 140 -18.08 25.53 14.44
C ASP A 140 -19.05 25.93 13.31
N GLY A 141 -19.56 24.99 12.50
CA GLY A 141 -20.45 25.35 11.40
C GLY A 141 -21.06 24.18 10.62
N ASP A 142 -21.92 24.51 9.65
CA ASP A 142 -22.53 23.54 8.74
C ASP A 142 -21.50 23.09 7.68
N GLY A 143 -21.27 21.77 7.59
CA GLY A 143 -20.48 21.16 6.52
C GLY A 143 -19.36 20.23 7.00
N PHE A 144 -18.50 19.85 6.06
CA PHE A 144 -17.37 18.93 6.29
C PHE A 144 -16.02 19.65 6.16
N VAL A 145 -15.13 19.39 7.11
CA VAL A 145 -13.69 19.62 6.92
C VAL A 145 -13.18 18.60 5.92
N HIS A 146 -12.57 19.06 4.83
CA HIS A 146 -11.97 18.23 3.80
C HIS A 146 -10.45 18.28 3.86
N GLN A 147 -9.82 17.12 4.01
CA GLN A 147 -8.36 16.98 3.98
C GLN A 147 -7.96 15.97 2.91
N ARG A 148 -6.92 16.30 2.13
CA ARG A 148 -6.43 15.47 1.02
C ARG A 148 -5.12 14.79 1.37
N GLY A 149 -4.95 13.57 0.86
CA GLY A 149 -3.72 12.80 0.93
C GLY A 149 -3.57 11.88 -0.28
N GLY A 150 -2.62 10.95 -0.18
CA GLY A 150 -2.26 10.07 -1.29
C GLY A 150 -1.00 10.56 -2.01
N TYR A 151 -0.31 9.66 -2.71
CA TYR A 151 0.93 10.03 -3.39
C TYR A 151 0.65 10.97 -4.57
N MET A 152 -0.54 10.96 -5.15
CA MET A 152 -0.89 11.88 -6.25
C MET A 152 -1.03 13.34 -5.80
N VAL A 153 -1.19 13.59 -4.50
CA VAL A 153 -1.26 14.92 -3.90
C VAL A 153 0.15 15.37 -3.49
N PRO A 154 0.62 16.56 -3.93
CA PRO A 154 1.89 17.14 -3.47
C PRO A 154 1.96 17.19 -1.95
N SER A 155 3.13 16.93 -1.35
CA SER A 155 3.21 16.84 0.11
C SER A 155 2.89 18.17 0.81
N VAL A 156 3.13 19.28 0.12
CA VAL A 156 2.85 20.65 0.59
C VAL A 156 1.35 20.96 0.72
N GLU A 157 0.48 20.22 0.03
CA GLU A 157 -0.98 20.37 0.11
C GLU A 157 -1.60 19.48 1.20
N ARG A 158 -0.80 18.62 1.83
CA ARG A 158 -1.28 17.69 2.86
C ARG A 158 -1.42 18.43 4.20
N PRO A 159 -2.42 18.07 5.02
CA PRO A 159 -2.68 18.73 6.30
C PRO A 159 -1.54 18.54 7.31
N TYR A 160 -0.76 17.46 7.17
CA TYR A 160 0.26 17.07 8.12
C TYR A 160 1.51 16.57 7.39
N SER A 161 2.66 17.13 7.75
CA SER A 161 3.96 16.87 7.12
C SER A 161 4.58 15.56 7.63
N HIS A 162 4.12 14.43 7.10
CA HIS A 162 4.56 13.10 7.53
C HIS A 162 4.66 12.11 6.35
N PRO A 163 5.53 11.08 6.41
CA PRO A 163 5.64 10.08 5.35
C PRO A 163 4.35 9.27 5.13
N GLN A 164 3.64 8.97 6.23
CA GLN A 164 2.27 8.40 6.21
C GLN A 164 1.21 9.51 6.17
N TYR A 165 -0.01 9.19 5.75
CA TYR A 165 -1.11 10.15 5.71
C TYR A 165 -1.76 10.29 7.08
N ILE A 166 -1.73 11.50 7.62
CA ILE A 166 -2.28 11.83 8.94
C ILE A 166 -3.37 12.88 8.74
N PHE A 167 -4.55 12.59 9.26
CA PHE A 167 -5.70 13.50 9.22
C PHE A 167 -6.01 14.01 10.62
N VAL A 168 -6.36 15.29 10.71
CA VAL A 168 -6.86 15.88 11.96
C VAL A 168 -8.34 15.57 12.07
N LEU A 169 -8.76 14.89 13.14
CA LEU A 169 -10.17 14.60 13.41
C LEU A 169 -10.72 15.65 14.39
N PRO A 170 -11.60 16.57 13.97
CA PRO A 170 -12.26 17.50 14.87
C PRO A 170 -13.26 16.73 15.76
N LEU A 171 -12.96 16.61 17.05
CA LEU A 171 -13.77 15.85 17.99
C LEU A 171 -13.56 16.36 19.43
N ALA A 172 -14.52 17.14 19.94
CA ALA A 172 -14.47 17.66 21.30
C ALA A 172 -14.85 16.59 22.33
N THR A 173 -14.38 16.75 23.56
CA THR A 173 -14.79 15.92 24.69
C THR A 173 -16.31 15.94 24.86
N GLY A 174 -16.91 14.75 24.95
CA GLY A 174 -18.35 14.54 25.13
C GLY A 174 -19.12 14.38 23.81
N ASP A 175 -18.50 14.71 22.67
CA ASP A 175 -19.16 14.64 21.37
C ASP A 175 -19.01 13.27 20.71
N THR A 176 -19.89 13.01 19.74
CA THR A 176 -19.80 11.87 18.82
C THR A 176 -19.77 12.40 17.39
N THR A 177 -18.79 11.95 16.62
CA THR A 177 -18.61 12.35 15.22
C THR A 177 -18.57 11.15 14.30
N THR A 178 -18.98 11.37 13.04
CA THR A 178 -18.86 10.37 11.97
C THR A 178 -17.89 10.89 10.92
N ALA A 179 -16.73 10.25 10.82
CA ALA A 179 -15.73 10.55 9.82
C ALA A 179 -15.87 9.62 8.61
N TYR A 180 -15.52 10.13 7.44
CA TYR A 180 -15.54 9.42 6.18
C TYR A 180 -14.19 9.50 5.48
N LEU A 181 -13.80 8.41 4.85
CA LEU A 181 -12.62 8.31 4.01
C LEU A 181 -13.06 7.86 2.62
N ARG A 182 -12.65 8.59 1.59
CA ARG A 182 -12.85 8.22 0.19
C ARG A 182 -11.50 7.83 -0.37
N MET A 183 -11.37 6.59 -0.81
CA MET A 183 -10.09 6.04 -1.26
C MET A 183 -10.20 5.51 -2.68
N GLN A 184 -9.18 5.81 -3.48
CA GLN A 184 -8.99 5.22 -4.80
C GLN A 184 -7.52 4.81 -4.93
N ASN A 185 -7.29 3.61 -5.46
CA ASN A 185 -5.94 3.09 -5.63
C ASN A 185 -5.73 2.43 -6.98
N ASP A 186 -4.52 2.55 -7.51
CA ASP A 186 -4.09 1.83 -8.72
C ASP A 186 -3.68 0.38 -8.42
N PHE A 187 -3.38 0.09 -7.15
CA PHE A 187 -2.85 -1.19 -6.69
C PHE A 187 -3.77 -1.81 -5.64
N ALA A 188 -3.40 -2.99 -5.15
CA ALA A 188 -4.12 -3.63 -4.06
C ALA A 188 -4.28 -2.66 -2.88
N LEU A 189 -5.53 -2.45 -2.44
CA LEU A 189 -5.85 -1.57 -1.32
C LEU A 189 -5.90 -2.41 -0.05
N GLN A 190 -4.83 -2.32 0.75
CA GLN A 190 -4.73 -2.91 2.06
C GLN A 190 -4.18 -1.86 3.02
N PHE A 191 -4.89 -1.58 4.10
CA PHE A 191 -4.51 -0.51 5.03
C PHE A 191 -4.86 -0.87 6.46
N SER A 192 -4.30 -0.08 7.39
CA SER A 192 -4.77 -0.02 8.77
C SER A 192 -4.92 1.45 9.16
N LEU A 193 -5.93 1.71 9.98
CA LEU A 193 -6.21 3.00 10.57
C LEU A 193 -5.99 2.93 12.08
N THR A 194 -5.25 3.91 12.59
CA THR A 194 -5.07 4.08 14.03
C THR A 194 -5.37 5.51 14.42
N LEU A 195 -6.22 5.69 15.43
CA LEU A 195 -6.53 6.99 16.01
C LEU A 195 -5.65 7.23 17.23
N TRP A 196 -5.03 8.40 17.28
CA TRP A 196 -4.10 8.79 18.34
C TRP A 196 -4.53 10.12 18.96
N PRO A 197 -4.43 10.29 20.28
CA PRO A 197 -4.31 11.61 20.87
C PRO A 197 -3.01 12.26 20.36
N ALA A 198 -3.04 13.55 20.00
CA ALA A 198 -1.91 14.23 19.37
C ALA A 198 -0.61 14.11 20.17
N ALA A 199 -0.65 14.21 21.50
CA ALA A 199 0.53 14.08 22.36
C ALA A 199 1.22 12.71 22.24
N PHE A 200 0.46 11.62 22.20
CA PHE A 200 1.01 10.28 22.02
C PHE A 200 1.49 10.03 20.60
N PHE A 201 0.81 10.64 19.61
CA PHE A 201 1.28 10.61 18.22
C PHE A 201 2.67 11.25 18.08
N GLU A 202 2.89 12.42 18.69
CA GLU A 202 4.22 13.07 18.64
C GLU A 202 5.31 12.23 19.34
N GLN A 203 4.99 11.60 20.48
CA GLN A 203 5.93 10.68 21.14
C GLN A 203 6.26 9.47 20.26
N HIS A 204 5.26 8.91 19.58
CA HIS A 204 5.44 7.83 18.62
C HIS A 204 6.33 8.28 17.45
N ASN A 205 6.09 9.48 16.90
CA ASN A 205 6.86 10.05 15.80
C ASN A 205 8.34 10.19 16.10
N VAL A 206 8.70 10.60 17.33
CA VAL A 206 10.13 10.68 17.74
C VAL A 206 10.82 9.33 17.56
N THR A 207 10.16 8.25 18.00
CA THR A 207 10.72 6.89 17.86
C THR A 207 10.72 6.43 16.40
N TYR A 208 9.62 6.70 15.67
CA TYR A 208 9.49 6.38 14.25
C TYR A 208 10.61 7.02 13.42
N PHE A 209 10.81 8.34 13.52
CA PHE A 209 11.84 9.06 12.78
C PHE A 209 13.26 8.68 13.20
N LEU A 210 13.49 8.33 14.46
CA LEU A 210 14.79 7.81 14.91
C LEU A 210 15.14 6.49 14.19
N LEU A 211 14.21 5.53 14.17
CA LEU A 211 14.40 4.24 13.48
C LEU A 211 14.54 4.43 11.98
N LEU A 212 13.72 5.30 11.39
CA LEU A 212 13.76 5.66 9.98
C LEU A 212 15.12 6.27 9.60
N GLY A 213 15.61 7.21 10.40
CA GLY A 213 16.90 7.87 10.22
C GLY A 213 18.07 6.89 10.34
N LEU A 214 18.03 5.95 11.29
CA LEU A 214 19.03 4.90 11.40
C LEU A 214 19.02 3.96 10.17
N ALA A 215 17.84 3.53 9.72
CA ALA A 215 17.70 2.65 8.57
C ALA A 215 18.22 3.32 7.28
N TYR A 216 17.77 4.55 6.98
CA TYR A 216 18.23 5.26 5.78
C TYR A 216 19.67 5.76 5.89
N GLY A 217 20.18 6.03 7.10
CA GLY A 217 21.59 6.30 7.34
C GLY A 217 22.48 5.12 6.98
N MET A 218 22.08 3.89 7.32
CA MET A 218 22.79 2.67 6.91
C MET A 218 22.76 2.48 5.39
N LEU A 219 21.61 2.70 4.74
CA LEU A 219 21.49 2.62 3.29
C LEU A 219 22.37 3.66 2.58
N LEU A 220 22.41 4.89 3.10
CA LEU A 220 23.27 5.95 2.57
C LEU A 220 24.75 5.59 2.73
N PHE A 221 25.14 5.02 3.88
CA PHE A 221 26.51 4.54 4.09
C PHE A 221 26.89 3.45 3.07
N ILE A 222 26.00 2.48 2.83
CA ILE A 222 26.20 1.43 1.81
C ILE A 222 26.34 2.07 0.42
N LEU A 223 25.53 3.07 0.08
CA LEU A 223 25.61 3.77 -1.20
C LEU A 223 26.94 4.50 -1.37
N ILE A 224 27.39 5.22 -0.33
CA ILE A 224 28.67 5.93 -0.31
C ILE A 224 29.84 4.95 -0.44
N TYR A 225 29.80 3.82 0.27
CA TYR A 225 30.80 2.77 0.12
C TYR A 225 30.89 2.28 -1.33
N HIS A 226 29.75 1.98 -1.96
CA HIS A 226 29.73 1.54 -3.36
C HIS A 226 30.15 2.62 -4.34
N LEU A 227 29.95 3.91 -4.01
CA LEU A 227 30.49 5.02 -4.78
C LEU A 227 32.03 5.00 -4.76
N PHE A 228 32.66 4.78 -3.60
CA PHE A 228 34.11 4.66 -3.49
C PHE A 228 34.64 3.43 -4.25
N VAL A 229 33.95 2.29 -4.17
CA VAL A 229 34.33 1.08 -4.93
C VAL A 229 34.25 1.35 -6.44
N ALA A 230 33.15 1.94 -6.93
CA ALA A 230 32.99 2.27 -8.33
C ALA A 230 34.06 3.26 -8.82
N ALA A 231 34.39 4.28 -8.01
CA ALA A 231 35.42 5.26 -8.34
C ALA A 231 36.86 4.69 -8.32
N SER A 232 37.10 3.63 -7.53
CA SER A 232 38.41 2.98 -7.39
C SER A 232 38.65 1.92 -8.46
N VAL A 233 37.68 1.01 -8.67
CA VAL A 233 37.79 -0.10 -9.62
C VAL A 233 37.57 0.37 -11.06
N ARG A 234 36.70 1.38 -11.25
CA ARG A 234 36.42 2.03 -12.56
C ARG A 234 35.99 1.07 -13.67
N THR A 235 35.27 0.00 -13.33
CA THR A 235 34.63 -0.87 -14.33
C THR A 235 33.13 -0.62 -14.44
N THR A 236 32.58 -0.94 -15.61
CA THR A 236 31.16 -0.71 -15.94
C THR A 236 30.20 -1.43 -15.02
N GLU A 237 30.57 -2.62 -14.52
CA GLU A 237 29.74 -3.41 -13.62
C GLU A 237 29.48 -2.66 -12.31
N HIS A 238 30.53 -2.04 -11.74
CA HIS A 238 30.40 -1.31 -10.47
C HIS A 238 29.60 -0.03 -10.63
N PHE A 239 29.69 0.64 -11.79
CA PHE A 239 28.83 1.78 -12.10
C PHE A 239 27.36 1.37 -12.20
N TYR A 240 27.05 0.29 -12.94
CA TYR A 240 25.67 -0.20 -13.03
C TYR A 240 25.13 -0.61 -11.66
N PHE A 241 25.95 -1.26 -10.83
CA PHE A 241 25.57 -1.60 -9.47
C PHE A 241 25.28 -0.37 -8.61
N LEU A 242 26.14 0.66 -8.67
CA LEU A 242 25.95 1.91 -7.93
C LEU A 242 24.63 2.60 -8.28
N VAL A 243 24.33 2.74 -9.57
CA VAL A 243 23.09 3.40 -10.01
C VAL A 243 21.87 2.54 -9.69
N PHE A 244 21.97 1.21 -9.87
CA PHE A 244 20.94 0.27 -9.41
C PHE A 244 20.64 0.46 -7.91
N LEU A 245 21.67 0.52 -7.08
CA LEU A 245 21.53 0.69 -5.63
C LEU A 245 20.88 2.04 -5.29
N ALA A 246 21.29 3.12 -5.97
CA ALA A 246 20.67 4.44 -5.80
C ALA A 246 19.18 4.43 -6.17
N CYS A 247 18.83 3.82 -7.31
CA CYS A 247 17.44 3.65 -7.73
C CYS A 247 16.64 2.77 -6.76
N ALA A 248 17.25 1.73 -6.19
CA ALA A 248 16.59 0.84 -5.22
C ALA A 248 16.29 1.58 -3.91
N ILE A 249 17.25 2.35 -3.38
CA ILE A 249 17.05 3.19 -2.20
C ILE A 249 15.99 4.25 -2.48
N LEU A 250 16.03 4.89 -3.65
CA LEU A 250 15.01 5.86 -4.04
C LEU A 250 13.63 5.20 -4.17
N SER A 251 13.55 4.00 -4.75
CA SER A 251 12.29 3.25 -4.84
C SER A 251 11.74 2.91 -3.45
N LEU A 252 12.59 2.51 -2.51
CA LEU A 252 12.19 2.23 -1.13
C LEU A 252 11.64 3.49 -0.44
N THR A 253 12.36 4.61 -0.53
CA THR A 253 11.90 5.89 0.03
C THR A 253 10.58 6.39 -0.58
N THR A 254 10.29 6.06 -1.85
CA THR A 254 8.97 6.34 -2.45
C THR A 254 7.87 5.42 -1.93
N MET A 255 8.20 4.20 -1.52
CA MET A 255 7.23 3.26 -0.95
C MET A 255 6.81 3.65 0.47
N ASP A 256 7.75 4.16 1.27
CA ASP A 256 7.49 4.61 2.64
C ASP A 256 7.04 6.09 2.72
N GLY A 257 6.90 6.78 1.57
CA GLY A 257 6.51 8.19 1.50
C GLY A 257 7.60 9.22 1.84
N VAL A 258 8.78 8.77 2.27
CA VAL A 258 9.93 9.61 2.68
C VAL A 258 10.45 10.48 1.54
N ALA A 259 10.54 9.93 0.33
CA ALA A 259 11.00 10.68 -0.85
C ALA A 259 10.10 11.88 -1.13
N TYR A 260 8.79 11.69 -0.94
CA TYR A 260 7.78 12.73 -1.19
C TYR A 260 7.88 13.85 -0.17
N LEU A 261 8.25 13.54 1.06
CA LEU A 261 8.36 14.55 2.11
C LEU A 261 9.68 15.35 2.01
N TYR A 262 10.82 14.66 1.88
CA TYR A 262 12.13 15.31 2.06
C TYR A 262 12.90 15.57 0.76
N LEU A 263 12.76 14.70 -0.24
CA LEU A 263 13.53 14.83 -1.48
C LEU A 263 12.79 15.69 -2.52
N PHE A 264 11.46 15.54 -2.60
CA PHE A 264 10.67 16.12 -3.68
C PHE A 264 9.29 16.66 -3.24
N PRO A 265 9.21 17.55 -2.23
CA PRO A 265 7.93 17.98 -1.62
C PRO A 265 6.92 18.65 -2.56
N GLY A 266 7.41 19.39 -3.55
CA GLY A 266 6.57 20.06 -4.57
C GLY A 266 6.50 19.33 -5.91
N TRP A 267 7.16 18.18 -6.05
CA TRP A 267 7.18 17.43 -7.30
C TRP A 267 6.02 16.44 -7.34
N PRO A 268 5.40 16.19 -8.50
CA PRO A 268 4.41 15.13 -8.61
C PRO A 268 5.07 13.76 -8.33
N ASN A 269 4.80 13.25 -7.14
CA ASN A 269 5.45 12.08 -6.53
C ASN A 269 5.43 10.82 -7.40
N TYR A 270 4.40 10.67 -8.24
CA TYR A 270 4.26 9.51 -9.12
C TYR A 270 5.41 9.40 -10.14
N TYR A 271 5.96 10.52 -10.61
CA TYR A 271 7.10 10.50 -11.54
C TYR A 271 8.33 9.90 -10.86
N THR A 272 8.60 10.32 -9.62
CA THR A 272 9.72 9.80 -8.83
C THR A 272 9.59 8.29 -8.65
N ARG A 273 8.39 7.79 -8.36
CA ARG A 273 8.12 6.35 -8.22
C ARG A 273 8.35 5.58 -9.52
N ILE A 274 7.83 6.07 -10.65
CA ILE A 274 8.00 5.42 -11.97
C ILE A 274 9.48 5.39 -12.36
N LEU A 275 10.19 6.52 -12.21
CA LEU A 275 11.60 6.63 -12.56
C LEU A 275 12.49 5.76 -11.66
N ALA A 276 12.25 5.75 -10.35
CA ALA A 276 13.00 4.94 -9.41
C ALA A 276 12.80 3.44 -9.68
N GLY A 277 11.55 2.98 -9.78
CA GLY A 277 11.23 1.58 -10.06
C GLY A 277 11.75 1.11 -11.42
N SER A 278 11.63 1.94 -12.46
CA SER A 278 12.18 1.63 -13.78
C SER A 278 13.70 1.61 -13.76
N GLY A 279 14.34 2.52 -13.01
CA GLY A 279 15.78 2.54 -12.79
C GLY A 279 16.30 1.27 -12.13
N VAL A 280 15.58 0.73 -11.13
CA VAL A 280 15.91 -0.58 -10.53
C VAL A 280 15.93 -1.69 -11.57
N ALA A 281 14.88 -1.79 -12.40
CA ALA A 281 14.80 -2.82 -13.44
C ALA A 281 15.91 -2.66 -14.50
N ILE A 282 16.11 -1.43 -15.00
CA ILE A 282 17.07 -1.11 -16.07
C ILE A 282 18.50 -1.35 -15.60
N PHE A 283 18.92 -0.73 -14.49
CA PHE A 283 20.30 -0.81 -14.01
C PHE A 283 20.60 -2.16 -13.35
N GLY A 284 19.62 -2.80 -12.72
CA GLY A 284 19.76 -4.18 -12.23
C GLY A 284 20.05 -5.16 -13.36
N LEU A 285 19.35 -5.02 -14.49
CA LEU A 285 19.56 -5.87 -15.66
C LEU A 285 20.88 -5.57 -16.37
N LEU A 286 21.29 -4.30 -16.48
CA LEU A 286 22.61 -3.91 -16.98
C LEU A 286 23.73 -4.48 -16.10
N PHE A 287 23.57 -4.42 -14.78
CA PHE A 287 24.50 -5.00 -13.82
C PHE A 287 24.64 -6.51 -14.03
N VAL A 288 23.53 -7.26 -14.02
CA VAL A 288 23.56 -8.73 -14.22
C VAL A 288 24.20 -9.11 -15.55
N ARG A 289 23.85 -8.38 -16.62
CA ARG A 289 24.40 -8.61 -17.97
C ARG A 289 25.91 -8.42 -18.02
N SER A 290 26.42 -7.35 -17.41
CA SER A 290 27.84 -7.01 -17.38
C SER A 290 28.62 -7.95 -16.45
N PHE A 291 28.11 -8.19 -15.23
CA PHE A 291 28.73 -9.00 -14.20
C PHE A 291 28.87 -10.47 -14.61
N LEU A 292 27.81 -11.06 -15.18
CA LEU A 292 27.83 -12.45 -15.65
C LEU A 292 28.47 -12.60 -17.05
N GLN A 293 28.86 -11.49 -17.69
CA GLN A 293 29.38 -11.47 -19.06
C GLN A 293 28.47 -12.25 -20.03
N LEU A 294 27.15 -12.06 -19.93
CA LEU A 294 26.15 -12.90 -20.62
C LEU A 294 26.37 -12.95 -22.13
N ARG A 295 26.81 -11.84 -22.73
CA ARG A 295 27.15 -11.75 -24.14
C ARG A 295 28.18 -12.80 -24.58
N LEU A 296 29.15 -13.10 -23.72
CA LEU A 296 30.24 -14.04 -24.01
C LEU A 296 29.90 -15.46 -23.56
N ARG A 297 29.25 -15.61 -22.40
CA ARG A 297 29.03 -16.93 -21.78
C ARG A 297 27.74 -17.61 -22.21
N VAL A 298 26.64 -16.85 -22.33
CA VAL A 298 25.30 -17.39 -22.57
C VAL A 298 24.49 -16.45 -23.50
N PRO A 299 24.76 -16.41 -24.82
CA PRO A 299 24.23 -15.40 -25.73
C PRO A 299 22.70 -15.35 -25.84
N TRP A 300 22.01 -16.47 -25.64
CA TRP A 300 20.54 -16.49 -25.65
C TRP A 300 19.95 -15.78 -24.42
N LEU A 301 20.60 -15.85 -23.25
CA LEU A 301 20.22 -15.07 -22.07
C LEU A 301 20.53 -13.58 -22.28
N ASP A 302 21.61 -13.24 -22.99
CA ASP A 302 21.90 -11.84 -23.37
C ASP A 302 20.80 -11.26 -24.27
N LEU A 303 20.26 -12.06 -25.20
CA LEU A 303 19.12 -11.65 -26.02
C LEU A 303 17.88 -11.37 -25.17
N ILE A 304 17.54 -12.30 -24.26
CA ILE A 304 16.40 -12.12 -23.33
C ILE A 304 16.60 -10.86 -22.47
N ALA A 305 17.80 -10.65 -21.93
CA ALA A 305 18.12 -9.45 -21.15
C ALA A 305 17.96 -8.17 -21.98
N ARG A 306 18.38 -8.16 -23.26
CA ARG A 306 18.15 -7.00 -24.13
C ARG A 306 16.68 -6.74 -24.40
N LEU A 307 15.87 -7.78 -24.63
CA LEU A 307 14.43 -7.65 -24.81
C LEU A 307 13.74 -7.11 -23.55
N LEU A 308 14.11 -7.63 -22.38
CA LEU A 308 13.61 -7.13 -21.10
C LEU A 308 14.04 -5.68 -20.83
N LEU A 309 15.26 -5.29 -21.21
CA LEU A 309 15.74 -3.91 -21.09
C LEU A 309 14.91 -2.95 -21.95
N ILE A 310 14.68 -3.30 -23.22
CA ILE A 310 13.82 -2.53 -24.11
C ILE A 310 12.40 -2.47 -23.55
N GLY A 311 11.86 -3.60 -23.09
CA GLY A 311 10.54 -3.67 -22.46
C GLY A 311 10.42 -2.75 -21.23
N ALA A 312 11.42 -2.73 -20.36
CA ALA A 312 11.45 -1.86 -19.18
C ALA A 312 11.49 -0.37 -19.56
N ILE A 313 12.30 0.00 -20.56
CA ILE A 313 12.38 1.38 -21.06
C ILE A 313 11.05 1.80 -21.70
N VAL A 314 10.47 0.96 -22.56
CA VAL A 314 9.16 1.22 -23.18
C VAL A 314 8.08 1.35 -22.12
N LEU A 315 8.04 0.44 -21.15
CA LEU A 315 7.08 0.50 -20.05
C LEU A 315 7.23 1.79 -19.24
N MET A 316 8.46 2.20 -18.93
CA MET A 316 8.72 3.48 -18.26
C MET A 316 8.08 4.65 -19.03
N PHE A 317 8.34 4.76 -20.34
CA PHE A 317 7.74 5.83 -21.15
C PHE A 317 6.22 5.74 -21.26
N VAL A 318 5.66 4.53 -21.37
CA VAL A 318 4.21 4.32 -21.39
C VAL A 318 3.57 4.77 -20.07
N LEU A 319 4.13 4.37 -18.92
CA LEU A 319 3.63 4.77 -17.60
C LEU A 319 3.71 6.28 -17.41
N LEU A 320 4.80 6.92 -17.84
CA LEU A 320 4.94 8.37 -17.82
C LEU A 320 3.88 9.06 -18.70
N ALA A 321 3.65 8.55 -19.93
CA ALA A 321 2.71 9.11 -20.88
C ALA A 321 1.23 8.95 -20.47
N LEU A 322 0.87 7.80 -19.91
CA LEU A 322 -0.48 7.57 -19.39
C LEU A 322 -0.80 8.57 -18.27
N ARG A 323 0.17 8.83 -17.38
CA ARG A 323 -0.04 9.70 -16.23
C ARG A 323 0.02 11.19 -16.57
N THR A 324 0.87 11.63 -17.49
CA THR A 324 0.79 13.00 -18.02
C THR A 324 -0.58 13.25 -18.66
N GLY A 325 -1.09 12.31 -19.45
CA GLY A 325 -2.41 12.40 -20.09
C GLY A 325 -3.55 12.51 -19.06
N PHE A 326 -3.53 11.70 -18.00
CA PHE A 326 -4.52 11.79 -16.92
C PHE A 326 -4.46 13.13 -16.16
N VAL A 327 -3.27 13.67 -15.90
CA VAL A 327 -3.10 14.97 -15.24
C VAL A 327 -3.69 16.09 -16.10
N PHE A 328 -3.47 16.08 -17.43
CA PHE A 328 -4.07 17.07 -18.33
C PHE A 328 -5.60 16.99 -18.38
N VAL A 329 -6.18 15.79 -18.36
CA VAL A 329 -7.63 15.62 -18.35
C VAL A 329 -8.22 16.08 -17.02
N TYR A 330 -7.60 15.71 -15.89
CA TYR A 330 -8.07 16.09 -14.55
C TYR A 330 -8.10 17.62 -14.34
N PHE A 331 -7.04 18.34 -14.77
CA PHE A 331 -7.01 19.80 -14.73
C PHE A 331 -7.92 20.49 -15.75
N ALA A 332 -8.33 19.80 -16.81
CA ALA A 332 -9.32 20.31 -17.76
C ALA A 332 -10.76 20.15 -17.26
N THR A 333 -10.99 19.30 -16.25
CA THR A 333 -12.31 18.98 -15.68
C THR A 333 -12.55 19.48 -14.27
N ALA A 334 -11.53 20.08 -13.63
CA ALA A 334 -11.62 20.72 -12.30
C ALA A 334 -11.82 22.22 -12.43
#